data_AF-A0A933IMG4-F1
#
_entry.id   AF-A0A933IMG4-F1
#
_cell.length_a   1.000
_cell.length_b   1.000
_cell.length_c   1.000
_cell.angle_alpha   90.00
_cell.angle_beta   90.00
_cell.angle_gamma   90.00
#
_symmetry.space_group_name_H-M   'P 1'
#
loop_
_entity.id
_entity.type
_entity.pdbx_description
1 polymer ?
#
loop_
_entity_poly.entity_id
_entity_poly.type
_entity_poly.pdbx_seq_one_letter_code
_entity_poly.pdbx_strand_id
1 'polypeptide(L)'
;MHHRGHDPTEPGGWVGKHYIRVEGLDQLIDQARSTVDQAARKRTYSQILRLLKEEAPSIYLFHQYDTLGLSKKVEYAARGDEWLWLFDAKPKR
;
A
#
# COMPACT_ATOMS: atom_id res chain seq x y z
N MET A 1 8.17 38.80 8.97
CA MET A 1 8.45 38.05 7.74
C MET A 1 7.97 36.62 7.95
N HIS A 2 6.83 36.24 7.38
CA HIS A 2 6.26 34.90 7.52
C HIS A 2 6.97 33.96 6.54
N HIS A 3 7.76 33.03 7.05
CA HIS A 3 8.16 31.84 6.29
C HIS A 3 6.91 30.99 6.11
N ARG A 4 6.20 31.13 4.98
CA ARG A 4 5.29 30.09 4.50
C ARG A 4 6.16 28.91 4.09
N GLY A 5 6.28 27.93 4.99
CA GLY A 5 6.73 26.60 4.60
C GLY A 5 5.80 26.13 3.49
N HIS A 6 6.38 25.73 2.35
CA HIS A 6 5.63 25.12 1.28
C HIS A 6 4.99 23.85 1.85
N ASP A 7 3.69 23.90 2.10
CA ASP A 7 2.93 22.72 2.51
C ASP A 7 2.86 21.80 1.29
N PRO A 8 3.50 20.62 1.29
CA PRO A 8 3.42 19.70 0.16
C PRO A 8 1.97 19.29 -0.13
N THR A 9 1.05 19.52 0.81
CA THR A 9 -0.39 19.28 0.70
C THR A 9 -1.20 20.49 0.20
N GLU A 10 -0.58 21.56 -0.31
CA GLU A 10 -1.34 22.66 -0.94
C GLU A 10 -1.85 22.28 -2.35
N PRO A 11 -3.04 22.76 -2.77
CA PRO A 11 -3.51 22.62 -4.15
C PRO A 11 -2.60 23.42 -5.10
N GLY A 12 -1.65 22.74 -5.74
CA GLY A 12 -0.65 23.36 -6.62
C GLY A 12 0.77 22.79 -6.49
N GLY A 13 1.07 22.07 -5.39
CA GLY A 13 2.35 21.37 -5.22
C GLY A 13 2.46 20.08 -6.05
N TRP A 14 3.68 19.57 -6.23
CA TRP A 14 3.94 18.31 -6.96
C TRP A 14 3.16 17.11 -6.41
N VAL A 15 2.96 17.07 -5.09
CA VAL A 15 2.10 16.06 -4.43
C VAL A 15 0.62 16.37 -4.65
N GLY A 16 0.21 17.64 -4.60
CA GLY A 16 -1.19 18.03 -4.83
C GLY A 16 -1.73 17.81 -6.23
N LYS A 17 -0.86 17.81 -7.24
CA LYS A 17 -1.26 17.63 -8.63
C LYS A 17 -1.48 16.16 -9.03
N HIS A 18 -0.85 15.22 -8.33
CA HIS A 18 -0.70 13.84 -8.81
C HIS A 18 -1.15 12.76 -7.81
N TYR A 19 -1.49 13.11 -6.58
CA TYR A 19 -1.83 12.13 -5.54
C TYR A 19 -3.28 12.27 -5.06
N ILE A 20 -3.85 11.14 -4.65
CA ILE A 20 -5.20 11.01 -4.10
C ILE A 20 -5.31 11.85 -2.82
N ARG A 21 -6.35 12.68 -2.72
CA ARG A 21 -6.71 13.40 -1.49
C ARG A 21 -8.12 13.04 -1.08
N VAL A 22 -8.21 12.28 0.00
CA VAL A 22 -9.48 11.95 0.64
C VAL A 22 -9.45 12.56 2.03
N GLU A 23 -10.41 13.43 2.32
CA GLU A 23 -10.49 14.11 3.62
C GLU A 23 -10.55 13.09 4.77
N GLY A 24 -9.74 13.30 5.81
CA GLY A 24 -9.68 12.42 6.97
C GLY A 24 -8.92 11.10 6.77
N LEU A 25 -8.49 10.74 5.56
CA LEU A 25 -7.74 9.50 5.30
C LEU A 25 -6.41 9.47 6.06
N ASP A 26 -5.62 10.54 6.00
CA ASP A 26 -4.30 10.61 6.63
C ASP A 26 -4.38 10.44 8.15
N GLN A 27 -5.38 11.07 8.79
CA GLN A 27 -5.61 10.96 10.23
C GLN A 27 -5.93 9.51 10.65
N LEU A 28 -6.75 8.81 9.85
CA LEU A 28 -7.06 7.41 10.10
C LEU A 28 -5.84 6.50 9.91
N ILE A 29 -4.99 6.78 8.93
CA ILE A 29 -3.73 6.04 8.70
C ILE A 29 -2.79 6.23 9.89
N ASP A 30 -2.62 7.46 10.38
CA ASP A 30 -1.78 7.77 11.55
C ASP A 30 -2.31 7.08 12.82
N GLN A 31 -3.63 7.08 13.02
CA GLN A 31 -4.26 6.35 14.11
C GLN A 31 -4.00 4.84 14.04
N ALA A 32 -4.16 4.23 12.85
CA ALA A 32 -3.93 2.80 12.69
C ALA A 32 -2.47 2.39 12.95
N ARG A 33 -1.51 3.26 12.56
CA ARG A 33 -0.07 3.02 12.72
C ARG A 33 0.45 3.27 14.13
N SER A 34 -0.22 4.11 14.91
CA SER A 34 0.21 4.49 16.28
C SER A 34 -0.20 3.48 17.37
N THR A 35 -1.12 2.56 17.08
CA THR A 35 -1.56 1.54 18.04
C THR A 35 -0.91 0.18 17.82
N VAL A 36 -0.60 -0.56 18.89
CA VAL A 36 -0.19 -1.97 18.86
C VAL A 36 -1.34 -2.95 19.08
N ASP A 37 -2.53 -2.46 19.48
CA ASP A 37 -3.73 -3.28 19.63
C ASP A 37 -4.27 -3.68 18.25
N GLN A 38 -4.25 -4.98 17.96
CA GLN A 38 -4.70 -5.55 16.70
C GLN A 38 -6.20 -5.32 16.43
N ALA A 39 -7.04 -5.41 17.47
CA ALA A 39 -8.47 -5.22 17.32
C ALA A 39 -8.79 -3.75 17.01
N ALA A 40 -8.11 -2.82 17.70
CA ALA A 40 -8.20 -1.40 17.39
C ALA A 40 -7.73 -1.09 15.96
N ARG A 41 -6.55 -1.59 15.58
CA ARG A 41 -5.98 -1.42 14.24
C ARG A 41 -6.92 -1.92 13.14
N LYS A 42 -7.50 -3.10 13.31
CA LYS A 42 -8.46 -3.69 12.35
C LYS A 42 -9.72 -2.83 12.19
N ARG A 43 -10.25 -2.27 13.29
CA ARG A 43 -11.42 -1.36 13.23
C ARG A 43 -11.10 -0.10 12.43
N THR A 44 -9.94 0.51 12.67
CA THR A 44 -9.49 1.71 11.94
C THR A 44 -9.28 1.41 10.45
N TYR A 45 -8.61 0.32 10.08
CA TYR A 45 -8.48 -0.07 8.66
C TYR A 45 -9.81 -0.37 7.99
N SER A 46 -10.80 -0.88 8.74
CA SER A 46 -12.15 -1.09 8.21
C SER A 46 -12.87 0.24 7.92
N GLN A 47 -12.59 1.29 8.70
CA GLN A 47 -13.08 2.65 8.43
C GLN A 47 -12.41 3.23 7.17
N ILE A 48 -11.09 3.08 7.05
CA ILE A 48 -10.33 3.48 5.86
C ILE A 48 -10.89 2.83 4.60
N LEU A 49 -11.13 1.50 4.61
CA LEU A 49 -11.67 0.79 3.45
C LEU A 49 -13.07 1.27 3.04
N ARG A 50 -13.93 1.63 4.01
CA ARG A 50 -15.25 2.22 3.70
C ARG A 50 -15.11 3.58 3.03
N LEU A 51 -14.27 4.45 3.59
CA LEU A 51 -13.99 5.77 3.06
C LEU A 51 -13.42 5.69 1.63
N LEU A 52 -12.43 4.83 1.38
CA LEU A 52 -11.86 4.62 0.05
C LEU A 52 -12.88 4.04 -0.95
N LYS A 53 -13.80 3.21 -0.48
CA LYS A 53 -14.89 2.69 -1.33
C LYS A 53 -15.87 3.80 -1.73
N GLU A 54 -16.21 4.69 -0.79
CA GLU A 54 -17.16 5.79 -0.99
C GLU A 54 -16.58 6.87 -1.91
N GLU A 55 -15.34 7.26 -1.68
CA GLU A 55 -14.64 8.31 -2.45
C GLU A 55 -14.07 7.80 -3.78
N ALA A 56 -13.96 6.47 -3.93
CA ALA A 56 -13.52 5.77 -5.13
C ALA A 56 -12.29 6.40 -5.84
N PRO A 57 -11.20 6.74 -5.13
CA PRO A 57 -10.05 7.37 -5.76
C PRO A 57 -9.24 6.39 -6.63
N SER A 58 -9.47 5.09 -6.44
CA SER A 58 -9.01 3.99 -7.29
C SER A 58 -10.09 2.92 -7.32
N ILE A 59 -10.22 2.22 -8.45
CA ILE A 59 -11.17 1.13 -8.62
C ILE A 59 -10.42 -0.20 -8.46
N TYR A 60 -10.69 -0.90 -7.35
CA TYR A 60 -10.15 -2.22 -7.11
C TYR A 60 -10.77 -3.25 -8.08
N LEU A 61 -9.94 -4.00 -8.79
CA LEU A 61 -10.39 -5.01 -9.74
C LEU A 61 -10.38 -6.42 -9.11
N PHE A 62 -9.19 -6.99 -8.91
CA PHE A 62 -8.99 -8.32 -8.37
C PHE A 62 -7.56 -8.48 -7.82
N HIS A 63 -7.35 -9.50 -6.99
CA HIS A 63 -6.00 -9.93 -6.59
C HIS A 63 -5.43 -10.81 -7.70
N GLN A 64 -4.22 -10.49 -8.16
CA GLN A 64 -3.58 -11.19 -9.27
C GLN A 64 -3.05 -12.56 -8.84
N TYR A 65 -3.03 -13.50 -9.79
CA TYR A 65 -2.30 -14.76 -9.64
C TYR A 65 -0.97 -14.64 -10.39
N ASP A 66 0.11 -14.49 -9.63
CA ASP A 66 1.45 -14.41 -10.21
C ASP A 66 1.88 -15.77 -10.76
N THR A 67 2.13 -15.81 -12.07
CA THR A 67 2.58 -17.02 -12.76
C THR A 67 4.04 -16.87 -13.15
N LEU A 68 4.91 -17.74 -12.61
CA LEU A 68 6.35 -17.71 -12.86
C LEU A 68 6.79 -18.88 -13.75
N GLY A 69 7.56 -18.57 -14.80
CA GLY A 69 8.27 -19.57 -15.59
C GLY A 69 9.62 -19.90 -14.96
N LEU A 70 9.84 -21.17 -14.60
CA LEU A 70 11.08 -21.63 -13.98
C LEU A 70 11.75 -22.72 -14.82
N SER A 71 13.08 -22.69 -14.88
CA SER A 71 13.86 -23.79 -15.43
C SER A 71 13.61 -25.06 -14.59
N LYS A 72 13.49 -26.21 -15.25
CA LYS A 72 13.35 -27.52 -14.56
C LYS A 72 14.55 -27.86 -13.66
N LYS A 73 15.68 -27.17 -13.86
CA LYS A 73 16.92 -27.32 -13.07
C LYS A 73 16.94 -26.43 -11.82
N VAL A 74 15.90 -25.66 -11.56
CA VAL A 74 15.82 -24.72 -10.43
C VAL A 74 14.67 -25.14 -9.52
N GLU A 75 14.94 -25.14 -8.22
CA GLU A 75 13.93 -25.23 -7.16
C GLU A 75 13.76 -23.83 -6.56
N TYR A 76 12.53 -23.31 -6.61
CA TYR A 76 12.17 -22.00 -6.06
C TYR A 76 10.69 -22.00 -5.69
N ALA A 77 10.36 -21.49 -4.50
CA ALA A 77 8.99 -21.32 -4.05
C ALA A 77 8.59 -19.84 -4.17
N ALA A 78 7.57 -19.55 -4.98
CA ALA A 78 7.05 -18.19 -5.12
C ALA A 78 6.47 -17.68 -3.80
N ARG A 79 6.66 -16.39 -3.54
CA ARG A 79 6.12 -15.69 -2.37
C ARG A 79 4.86 -14.92 -2.77
N GLY A 80 3.95 -14.72 -1.81
CA GLY A 80 2.73 -13.93 -2.03
C GLY A 80 2.89 -12.43 -1.87
N ASP A 81 4.12 -11.94 -1.69
CA ASP A 81 4.42 -10.52 -1.48
C ASP A 81 4.93 -9.81 -2.76
N GLU A 82 4.79 -10.45 -3.93
CA GLU A 82 5.23 -9.97 -5.26
C GLU A 82 6.76 -9.83 -5.43
N TRP A 83 7.56 -10.17 -4.41
CA TRP A 83 9.02 -10.08 -4.50
C TRP A 83 9.64 -11.37 -5.04
N LEU A 84 10.52 -11.24 -6.04
CA LEU A 84 11.38 -12.33 -6.51
C LEU A 84 12.63 -12.45 -5.64
N TRP A 85 12.52 -13.18 -4.53
CA TRP A 85 13.61 -13.39 -3.57
C TRP A 85 14.54 -14.54 -3.97
N LEU A 86 15.40 -14.30 -4.97
CA LEU A 86 16.24 -15.34 -5.58
C LEU A 86 17.28 -15.99 -4.65
N PHE A 87 17.51 -15.45 -3.45
CA PHE A 87 18.36 -16.10 -2.44
C PHE A 87 17.79 -17.46 -2.00
N ASP A 88 16.48 -17.67 -2.11
CA ASP A 88 15.83 -18.96 -1.82
C ASP A 88 15.86 -19.92 -3.02
N ALA A 89 16.31 -19.47 -4.20
CA ALA A 89 16.42 -20.32 -5.37
C ALA A 89 17.69 -21.17 -5.31
N LYS A 90 17.58 -22.45 -5.65
CA LYS A 90 18.72 -23.39 -5.67
C LYS A 90 18.66 -24.34 -6.87
N PRO A 91 19.79 -24.91 -7.29
CA PRO A 91 19.79 -25.98 -8.29
C PRO A 91 18.97 -27.17 -7.78
N LYS A 92 18.11 -27.70 -8.64
CA LYS A 92 17.36 -28.93 -8.39
C LYS A 92 18.33 -30.11 -8.51
N ARG A 93 18.45 -30.90 -7.43
CA ARG A 93 19.27 -32.13 -7.39
C ARG A 93 18.60 -33.26 -8.16
#